data_AF-A0A0W7Z1Z8-F1
#
_entry.id   AF-A0A0W7Z1Z8-F1
#
_cell.length_a   1.000
_cell.length_b   1.000
_cell.length_c   1.000
_cell.angle_alpha   90.00
_cell.angle_beta   90.00
_cell.angle_gamma   90.00
#
_symmetry.space_group_name_H-M   'P 1'
#
loop_
_entity.id
_entity.type
_entity.pdbx_description
1 polymer ?
#
loop_
_entity_poly.entity_id
_entity_poly.type
_entity_poly.pdbx_seq_one_letter_code
_entity_poly.pdbx_strand_id
1 'polypeptide(L)'
;MKSRVALLVLIIVLIGALAFFNFSYLAQSVPMSLGFTTVEGPLGLILLVLTALMAAAFIAYVVTMQGTWLLESRAHAKEMAAQRELADKAEASRFTELRIAMENLHREEERRLIERIDMLESHLQSRAQESDNATAAYVGQLEQQLRSSHTLGVTRPESRSGDL
;
A
#
# COMPACT_ATOMS: atom_id res chain seq x y z
N MET A 1 10.12 -35.38 0.52
CA MET A 1 8.90 -36.23 0.60
C MET A 1 8.89 -37.31 -0.49
N LYS A 2 9.08 -36.97 -1.77
CA LYS A 2 9.17 -37.94 -2.89
C LYS A 2 10.15 -39.10 -2.68
N SER A 3 11.34 -38.87 -2.10
CA SER A 3 12.32 -39.94 -1.85
C SER A 3 11.87 -40.97 -0.81
N ARG A 4 11.19 -40.54 0.26
CA ARG A 4 10.66 -41.43 1.31
C ARG A 4 9.52 -42.31 0.78
N VAL A 5 8.62 -41.74 -0.02
CA VAL A 5 7.54 -42.48 -0.66
C VAL A 5 8.09 -43.44 -1.72
N ALA A 6 9.06 -43.00 -2.53
CA ALA A 6 9.72 -43.87 -3.52
C ALA A 6 10.44 -45.05 -2.85
N LEU A 7 11.14 -44.82 -1.73
CA LEU A 7 11.76 -45.89 -0.95
C LEU A 7 10.71 -46.88 -0.41
N LEU A 8 9.60 -46.39 0.13
CA LEU A 8 8.54 -47.25 0.69
C LEU A 8 7.89 -48.10 -0.42
N VAL A 9 7.57 -47.51 -1.56
CA VAL A 9 7.05 -48.21 -2.74
C VAL A 9 8.05 -49.26 -3.23
N LEU A 10 9.35 -48.92 -3.30
CA LEU A 10 10.40 -49.87 -3.67
C LEU A 10 10.45 -51.07 -2.72
N ILE A 11 10.36 -50.85 -1.40
CA ILE A 11 10.33 -51.92 -0.40
C ILE A 11 9.10 -52.81 -0.59
N ILE A 12 7.91 -52.24 -0.81
CA ILE A 12 6.68 -53.01 -1.05
C ILE A 12 6.82 -53.88 -2.31
N VAL A 13 7.35 -53.32 -3.39
CA VAL A 13 7.60 -54.06 -4.65
C VAL A 13 8.58 -55.21 -4.41
N LEU A 14 9.65 -54.96 -3.65
CA LEU A 14 10.65 -55.98 -3.33
C LEU A 14 10.05 -57.12 -2.50
N ILE A 15 9.26 -56.79 -1.46
CA ILE A 15 8.52 -57.78 -0.65
C ILE A 15 7.58 -58.61 -1.54
N GLY A 16 6.82 -57.95 -2.41
CA GLY A 16 5.90 -58.63 -3.33
C GLY A 16 6.62 -59.55 -4.32
N ALA A 17 7.75 -59.12 -4.88
CA ALA A 17 8.57 -59.93 -5.77
C ALA A 17 9.13 -61.17 -5.05
N LEU A 18 9.71 -60.99 -3.86
CA LEU A 18 10.18 -62.10 -3.03
C LEU A 18 9.05 -63.07 -2.69
N ALA A 19 7.88 -62.56 -2.34
CA ALA A 19 6.73 -63.40 -2.04
C ALA A 19 6.21 -64.18 -3.24
N PHE A 20 6.21 -63.58 -4.42
CA PHE A 20 5.81 -64.24 -5.66
C PHE A 20 6.79 -65.36 -6.02
N PHE A 21 8.09 -65.09 -6.01
CA PHE A 21 9.11 -66.12 -6.29
C PHE A 21 9.17 -67.22 -5.23
N ASN A 22 8.89 -66.89 -3.95
CA ASN A 22 8.91 -67.85 -2.84
C ASN A 22 7.52 -68.33 -2.42
N PHE A 23 6.52 -68.23 -3.30
CA PHE A 23 5.12 -68.52 -2.98
C PHE A 23 4.93 -69.96 -2.49
N SER A 24 5.61 -70.92 -3.12
CA SER A 24 5.55 -72.34 -2.74
C SER A 24 5.99 -72.59 -1.30
N TYR A 25 6.95 -71.83 -0.78
CA TYR A 25 7.41 -71.94 0.61
C TYR A 25 6.45 -71.22 1.57
N LEU A 26 5.90 -70.08 1.17
CA LEU A 26 4.94 -69.32 1.99
C LEU A 26 3.61 -70.05 2.18
N ALA A 27 3.20 -70.86 1.19
CA ALA A 27 1.97 -71.64 1.21
C ALA A 27 2.11 -73.01 1.91
N GLN A 28 3.29 -73.35 2.45
CA GLN A 28 3.46 -74.60 3.18
C GLN A 28 2.71 -74.58 4.50
N SER A 29 1.95 -75.64 4.76
CA SER A 29 1.29 -75.85 6.05
C SER A 29 2.33 -76.19 7.11
N VAL A 30 2.40 -75.35 8.15
CA VAL A 30 3.30 -75.52 9.28
C VAL A 30 2.46 -75.50 10.57
N PRO A 31 2.73 -76.38 11.55
CA PRO A 31 2.09 -76.29 12.86
C PRO A 31 2.50 -75.00 13.55
N MET A 32 1.54 -74.14 13.85
CA MET A 32 1.76 -72.83 14.47
C MET A 32 0.94 -72.66 15.74
N SER A 33 1.57 -72.12 16.79
CA SER A 33 0.90 -71.79 18.05
C SER A 33 0.32 -70.37 18.00
N LEU A 34 -0.97 -70.23 18.29
CA LEU A 34 -1.69 -68.96 18.45
C LEU A 34 -1.65 -68.46 19.91
N GLY A 35 -0.77 -69.01 20.75
CA GLY A 35 -0.65 -68.69 22.17
C GLY A 35 -1.54 -69.54 23.08
N PHE A 36 -2.74 -69.91 22.63
CA PHE A 36 -3.67 -70.78 23.39
C PHE A 36 -3.96 -72.12 22.70
N THR A 37 -3.81 -72.19 21.37
CA THR A 37 -4.07 -73.39 20.57
C THR A 37 -3.03 -73.52 19.47
N THR A 38 -2.74 -74.75 19.04
CA THR A 38 -1.91 -75.03 17.87
C THR A 38 -2.80 -75.34 16.68
N VAL A 39 -2.59 -74.64 15.58
CA VAL A 39 -3.32 -74.80 14.33
C VAL A 39 -2.31 -75.05 13.21
N GLU A 40 -2.64 -75.93 12.28
CA GLU A 40 -1.83 -76.11 11.08
C GLU A 40 -2.32 -75.19 9.97
N GLY A 41 -1.41 -74.40 9.39
CA GLY A 41 -1.76 -73.51 8.31
C GLY A 41 -0.56 -72.82 7.66
N PRO A 42 -0.78 -72.12 6.54
CA PRO A 42 0.27 -71.41 5.83
C PRO A 42 0.63 -70.11 6.55
N LEU A 43 1.45 -70.22 7.59
CA LEU A 43 1.92 -69.11 8.42
C LEU A 43 2.54 -67.98 7.58
N GLY A 44 3.25 -68.34 6.51
CA GLY A 44 3.87 -67.37 5.59
C GLY A 44 2.85 -66.44 4.93
N LEU A 45 1.74 -67.00 4.43
CA LEU A 45 0.66 -66.22 3.83
C LEU A 45 -0.04 -65.33 4.86
N ILE A 46 -0.27 -65.84 6.08
CA ILE A 46 -0.91 -65.07 7.16
C ILE A 46 -0.05 -63.84 7.52
N LEU A 47 1.25 -64.03 7.72
CA LEU A 47 2.18 -62.94 8.02
C LEU A 47 2.28 -61.93 6.87
N LEU A 48 2.27 -62.40 5.63
CA LEU A 48 2.30 -61.52 4.46
C LEU A 48 1.05 -60.65 4.37
N VAL A 49 -0.14 -61.24 4.57
CA VAL A 49 -1.41 -60.50 4.57
C VAL A 49 -1.43 -59.45 5.70
N LEU A 50 -0.99 -59.83 6.90
CA LEU A 50 -0.92 -58.90 8.03
C LEU A 50 0.04 -57.74 7.75
N THR A 51 1.21 -58.03 7.18
CA THR A 51 2.21 -57.02 6.81
C THR A 51 1.68 -56.08 5.72
N ALA A 52 0.99 -56.62 4.71
CA ALA A 52 0.38 -55.82 3.66
C ALA A 52 -0.73 -54.90 4.22
N LEU A 53 -1.55 -55.40 5.15
CA LEU A 53 -2.58 -54.62 5.82
C LEU A 53 -1.96 -53.47 6.65
N MET A 54 -0.91 -53.76 7.43
CA MET A 54 -0.17 -52.74 8.17
C MET A 54 0.44 -51.68 7.24
N ALA A 55 1.06 -52.10 6.14
CA ALA A 55 1.64 -51.18 5.15
C ALA A 55 0.56 -50.28 4.53
N ALA A 56 -0.61 -50.83 4.18
CA ALA A 56 -1.73 -50.07 3.65
C ALA A 56 -2.27 -49.06 4.67
N ALA A 57 -2.45 -49.47 5.93
CA ALA A 57 -2.87 -48.57 7.02
C ALA A 57 -1.85 -47.45 7.26
N PHE A 58 -0.55 -47.77 7.21
CA PHE A 58 0.52 -46.78 7.34
C PHE A 58 0.52 -45.77 6.19
N ILE A 59 0.34 -46.23 4.95
CA ILE A 59 0.19 -45.33 3.79
C ILE A 59 -1.03 -44.43 3.96
N ALA A 60 -2.18 -45.00 4.33
CA ALA A 60 -3.41 -44.23 4.57
C ALA A 60 -3.19 -43.16 5.65
N TYR A 61 -2.55 -43.52 6.76
CA TYR A 61 -2.18 -42.60 7.85
C TYR A 61 -1.21 -41.50 7.38
N VAL A 62 -0.21 -41.84 6.58
CA VAL A 62 0.75 -40.87 6.03
C VAL A 62 0.10 -39.94 5.01
N VAL A 63 -0.88 -40.41 4.25
CA VAL A 63 -1.66 -39.59 3.31
C VAL A 63 -2.58 -38.63 4.07
N THR A 64 -3.28 -39.09 5.11
CA THR A 64 -4.10 -38.20 5.94
C THR A 64 -3.26 -37.16 6.68
N MET A 65 -2.07 -37.53 7.16
CA MET A 65 -1.11 -36.61 7.80
C MET A 65 -0.56 -35.53 6.84
N GLN A 66 -0.44 -35.84 5.55
CA GLN A 66 -0.01 -34.88 4.54
C GLN A 66 -1.16 -33.99 4.04
N GLY A 67 -2.41 -34.42 4.19
CA GLY A 67 -3.60 -33.64 3.84
C GLY A 67 -3.72 -32.33 4.61
N THR A 68 -3.25 -32.31 5.86
CA THR A 68 -3.24 -31.11 6.70
C THR A 68 -2.36 -30.01 6.14
N TRP A 69 -1.25 -30.33 5.45
CA TRP A 69 -0.35 -29.32 4.84
C TRP A 69 -0.94 -28.65 3.59
N LEU A 70 -1.81 -29.32 2.84
CA LEU A 70 -2.47 -28.75 1.65
C LEU A 70 -3.68 -27.88 2.02
N LEU A 71 -4.39 -28.22 3.10
CA LEU A 71 -5.47 -27.43 3.65
C LEU A 71 -4.93 -26.18 4.38
N GLU A 72 -3.84 -26.31 5.15
CA GLU A 72 -3.18 -25.19 5.82
C GLU A 72 -2.56 -24.21 4.82
N SER A 73 -2.04 -24.68 3.68
CA SER A 73 -1.52 -23.81 2.61
C SER A 73 -2.61 -22.92 2.00
N ARG A 74 -3.85 -23.42 1.86
CA ARG A 74 -4.98 -22.61 1.40
C ARG A 74 -5.51 -21.68 2.49
N ALA A 75 -5.45 -22.10 3.76
CA ALA A 75 -5.81 -21.25 4.88
C ALA A 75 -4.83 -20.06 5.01
N HIS A 76 -3.52 -20.30 4.97
CA HIS A 76 -2.50 -19.25 5.00
C HIS A 76 -2.51 -18.35 3.76
N ALA A 77 -2.85 -18.86 2.57
CA ALA A 77 -3.04 -18.01 1.40
C ALA A 77 -4.28 -17.12 1.53
N LYS A 78 -5.35 -17.61 2.17
CA LYS A 78 -6.57 -16.84 2.41
C LYS A 78 -6.37 -15.77 3.49
N GLU A 79 -5.58 -16.07 4.51
CA GLU A 79 -5.26 -15.14 5.60
C GLU A 79 -4.26 -14.06 5.15
N MET A 80 -3.27 -14.43 4.32
CA MET A 80 -2.36 -13.48 3.65
C MET A 80 -3.09 -12.61 2.61
N ALA A 81 -4.08 -13.16 1.88
CA ALA A 81 -4.90 -12.39 0.94
C ALA A 81 -5.84 -11.41 1.66
N ALA A 82 -6.44 -11.83 2.78
CA ALA A 82 -7.30 -10.96 3.59
C ALA A 82 -6.51 -9.80 4.24
N GLN A 83 -5.29 -10.06 4.72
CA GLN A 83 -4.41 -9.00 5.21
C GLN A 83 -3.94 -8.05 4.10
N ARG A 84 -3.75 -8.55 2.89
CA ARG A 84 -3.37 -7.74 1.72
C ARG A 84 -4.50 -6.86 1.23
N GLU A 85 -5.74 -7.34 1.24
CA GLU A 85 -6.92 -6.53 0.90
C GLU A 85 -7.13 -5.39 1.92
N LEU A 86 -6.90 -5.66 3.21
CA LEU A 86 -6.96 -4.63 4.26
C LEU A 86 -5.81 -3.61 4.15
N ALA A 87 -4.61 -4.06 3.77
CA ALA A 87 -3.47 -3.19 3.52
C ALA A 87 -3.69 -2.30 2.28
N ASP A 88 -4.13 -2.88 1.16
CA ASP A 88 -4.37 -2.15 -0.10
C ASP A 88 -5.51 -1.12 0.08
N LYS A 89 -6.54 -1.43 0.86
CA LYS A 89 -7.62 -0.49 1.19
C LYS A 89 -7.16 0.65 2.10
N ALA A 90 -6.27 0.37 3.05
CA ALA A 90 -5.65 1.40 3.90
C ALA A 90 -4.70 2.30 3.09
N GLU A 91 -3.95 1.74 2.13
CA GLU A 91 -3.09 2.51 1.23
C GLU A 91 -3.90 3.39 0.28
N ALA A 92 -4.99 2.90 -0.32
CA ALA A 92 -5.88 3.70 -1.17
C ALA A 92 -6.48 4.91 -0.41
N SER A 93 -6.80 4.74 0.87
CA SER A 93 -7.28 5.83 1.73
C SER A 93 -6.17 6.87 1.97
N ARG A 94 -4.93 6.43 2.23
CA ARG A 94 -3.77 7.33 2.40
C ARG A 94 -3.44 8.12 1.14
N PHE A 95 -3.50 7.48 -0.03
CA PHE A 95 -3.28 8.16 -1.31
C PHE A 95 -4.36 9.22 -1.57
N THR A 96 -5.61 8.92 -1.24
CA THR A 96 -6.72 9.88 -1.38
C THR A 96 -6.56 11.04 -0.40
N GLU A 97 -6.22 10.77 0.85
CA GLU A 97 -6.02 11.79 1.88
C GLU A 97 -4.84 12.72 1.56
N LEU A 98 -3.70 12.17 1.11
CA LEU A 98 -2.54 12.96 0.67
C LEU A 98 -2.88 13.83 -0.54
N ARG A 99 -3.65 13.32 -1.49
CA ARG A 99 -4.09 14.08 -2.67
C ARG A 99 -4.98 15.26 -2.26
N ILE A 100 -5.94 15.03 -1.36
CA ILE A 100 -6.82 16.08 -0.84
C ILE A 100 -6.01 17.12 -0.07
N ALA A 101 -5.07 16.70 0.77
CA ALA A 101 -4.21 17.62 1.51
C ALA A 101 -3.36 18.49 0.57
N MET A 102 -2.74 17.92 -0.47
CA MET A 102 -1.99 18.68 -1.46
C MET A 102 -2.87 19.64 -2.26
N GLU A 103 -4.07 19.23 -2.65
CA GLU A 103 -5.00 20.09 -3.39
C GLU A 103 -5.45 21.28 -2.53
N ASN A 104 -5.69 21.05 -1.24
CA ASN A 104 -6.02 22.12 -0.29
C ASN A 104 -4.86 23.10 -0.09
N LEU A 105 -3.63 22.60 0.03
CA LEU A 105 -2.43 23.43 0.15
C LEU A 105 -2.24 24.31 -1.09
N HIS A 106 -2.36 23.75 -2.30
CA HIS A 106 -2.24 24.53 -3.53
C HIS A 106 -3.32 25.62 -3.63
N ARG A 107 -4.58 25.29 -3.31
CA ARG A 107 -5.66 26.28 -3.31
C ARG A 107 -5.42 27.40 -2.29
N GLU A 108 -4.86 27.07 -1.14
CA GLU A 108 -4.54 28.07 -0.11
C GLU A 108 -3.37 28.97 -0.55
N GLU A 109 -2.34 28.42 -1.16
CA GLU A 109 -1.23 29.18 -1.74
C GLU A 109 -1.69 30.10 -2.88
N GLU A 110 -2.49 29.59 -3.82
CA GLU A 110 -3.09 30.37 -4.89
C GLU A 110 -3.92 31.54 -4.34
N ARG A 111 -4.74 31.27 -3.31
CA ARG A 111 -5.57 32.30 -2.68
C ARG A 111 -4.72 33.37 -2.00
N ARG A 112 -3.66 32.98 -1.28
CA ARG A 112 -2.71 33.93 -0.66
C ARG A 112 -1.93 34.74 -1.69
N LEU A 113 -1.61 34.14 -2.85
CA LEU A 113 -0.95 34.85 -3.95
C LEU A 113 -1.87 35.90 -4.57
N ILE A 114 -3.14 35.56 -4.83
CA ILE A 114 -4.14 36.50 -5.34
C ILE A 114 -4.33 37.66 -4.35
N GLU A 115 -4.50 37.37 -3.07
CA GLU A 115 -4.66 38.40 -2.03
C GLU A 115 -3.45 39.34 -1.96
N ARG A 116 -2.22 38.80 -2.13
CA ARG A 116 -1.01 39.63 -2.22
C ARG A 116 -0.96 40.47 -3.47
N ILE A 117 -1.43 39.96 -4.61
CA ILE A 117 -1.53 40.72 -5.87
C ILE A 117 -2.53 41.87 -5.71
N ASP A 118 -3.71 41.62 -5.14
CA ASP A 118 -4.74 42.63 -4.90
C ASP A 118 -4.26 43.73 -3.93
N MET A 119 -3.52 43.34 -2.88
CA MET A 119 -2.86 44.28 -1.97
C MET A 119 -1.81 45.14 -2.69
N LEU A 120 -1.00 44.54 -3.57
CA LEU A 120 0.00 45.29 -4.34
C LEU A 120 -0.66 46.23 -5.35
N GLU A 121 -1.71 45.79 -6.03
CA GLU A 121 -2.47 46.60 -6.98
C GLU A 121 -3.11 47.82 -6.30
N SER A 122 -3.81 47.60 -5.18
CA SER A 122 -4.41 48.69 -4.41
C SER A 122 -3.37 49.69 -3.88
N HIS A 123 -2.21 49.22 -3.43
CA HIS A 123 -1.12 50.09 -2.99
C HIS A 123 -0.53 50.90 -4.15
N LEU A 124 -0.37 50.30 -5.33
CA LEU A 124 0.06 51.02 -6.54
C LEU A 124 -0.95 52.06 -6.99
N GLN A 125 -2.25 51.74 -6.96
CA GLN A 125 -3.31 52.68 -7.31
C GLN A 125 -3.36 53.87 -6.34
N SER A 126 -3.19 53.61 -5.03
CA SER A 126 -3.11 54.67 -4.02
C SER A 126 -1.91 55.60 -4.24
N ARG A 127 -0.73 55.03 -4.52
CA ARG A 127 0.49 55.80 -4.84
C ARG A 127 0.33 56.64 -6.11
N ALA A 128 -0.32 56.09 -7.15
CA ALA A 128 -0.62 56.82 -8.38
C ALA A 128 -1.54 58.01 -8.09
N GLN A 129 -2.64 57.79 -7.34
CA GLN A 129 -3.57 58.85 -6.97
C GLN A 129 -2.91 59.93 -6.10
N GLU A 130 -2.04 59.55 -5.16
CA GLU A 130 -1.29 60.49 -4.34
C GLU A 130 -0.33 61.34 -5.19
N SER A 131 0.37 60.72 -6.15
CA SER A 131 1.24 61.41 -7.11
C SER A 131 0.46 62.37 -8.01
N ASP A 132 -0.71 61.96 -8.52
CA ASP A 132 -1.58 62.79 -9.35
C ASP A 132 -2.12 63.98 -8.55
N ASN A 133 -2.57 63.74 -7.33
CA ASN A 133 -3.03 64.79 -6.42
C ASN A 133 -1.90 65.77 -6.07
N ALA A 134 -0.69 65.28 -5.79
CA ALA A 134 0.47 66.11 -5.52
C ALA A 134 0.85 66.95 -6.75
N THR A 135 0.82 66.36 -7.95
CA THR A 135 1.11 67.06 -9.22
C THR A 135 0.07 68.14 -9.48
N ALA A 136 -1.22 67.85 -9.31
CA ALA A 136 -2.29 68.83 -9.41
C ALA A 136 -2.13 69.97 -8.40
N ALA A 137 -1.71 69.67 -7.16
CA ALA A 137 -1.42 70.69 -6.15
C ALA A 137 -0.23 71.57 -6.55
N TYR A 138 0.88 70.99 -7.04
CA TYR A 138 2.02 71.75 -7.55
C TYR A 138 1.64 72.65 -8.73
N VAL A 139 0.84 72.16 -9.68
CA VAL A 139 0.35 72.95 -10.82
C VAL A 139 -0.58 74.07 -10.34
N GLY A 140 -1.53 73.78 -9.44
CA GLY A 140 -2.41 74.80 -8.86
C GLY A 140 -1.63 75.88 -8.10
N GLN A 141 -0.57 75.51 -7.38
CA GLN A 141 0.32 76.45 -6.72
C GLN A 141 1.08 77.32 -7.73
N LEU A 142 1.59 76.74 -8.83
CA LEU A 142 2.23 77.46 -9.92
C LEU A 142 1.27 78.47 -10.58
N GLU A 143 0.04 78.06 -10.89
CA GLU A 143 -0.98 78.95 -11.44
C GLU A 143 -1.32 80.09 -10.47
N GLN A 144 -1.42 79.80 -9.18
CA GLN A 144 -1.69 80.81 -8.16
C GLN A 144 -0.54 81.83 -8.03
N GLN A 145 0.71 81.39 -8.12
CA GLN A 145 1.87 82.28 -8.15
C GLN A 145 1.91 83.16 -9.40
N LEU A 146 1.57 82.61 -10.57
CA LEU A 146 1.47 83.39 -11.82
C LEU A 146 0.35 84.44 -11.72
N ARG A 147 -0.81 84.07 -11.17
CA ARG A 147 -1.94 84.99 -10.99
C ARG A 147 -1.64 86.08 -9.95
N SER A 148 -1.03 85.72 -8.82
CA SER A 148 -0.66 86.69 -7.78
C SER A 148 0.37 87.70 -8.30
N SER A 149 1.36 87.23 -9.06
CA SER A 149 2.35 88.08 -9.73
C SER A 149 1.69 89.04 -10.73
N HIS A 150 0.69 88.56 -11.48
CA HIS A 150 -0.07 89.39 -12.41
C HIS A 150 -0.93 90.46 -11.69
N THR A 151 -1.58 90.11 -10.58
CA THR A 151 -2.34 91.07 -9.76
C THR A 151 -1.46 92.11 -9.07
N LEU A 152 -0.27 91.72 -8.60
CA LEU A 152 0.73 92.64 -8.03
C LEU A 152 1.33 93.60 -9.07
N GLY A 153 1.25 93.26 -10.36
CA GLY A 153 1.64 94.14 -11.46
C GLY A 153 0.57 95.18 -11.86
N VAL A 154 -0.70 94.96 -11.50
CA VAL A 154 -1.82 95.84 -11.90
C VAL A 154 -2.16 96.89 -10.82
N THR A 155 -1.74 96.69 -9.57
CA THR A 155 -1.91 97.68 -8.49
C THR A 155 -0.56 98.25 -8.03
N ARG A 156 0.11 99.00 -8.92
CA ARG A 156 1.11 99.98 -8.50
C ARG A 156 0.47 101.36 -8.57
N PRO A 157 -0.08 101.92 -7.47
CA PRO A 157 -0.40 103.34 -7.47
C PRO A 157 0.93 104.10 -7.55
N GLU A 158 1.03 104.98 -8.54
CA GLU A 158 2.07 105.97 -8.64
C GLU A 158 2.22 106.73 -7.32
N SER A 159 3.46 106.79 -6.85
CA SER A 159 4.15 108.00 -6.40
C SER A 159 3.27 109.24 -6.22
N ARG A 160 3.19 109.74 -5.00
CA ARG A 160 3.30 111.18 -4.77
C ARG A 160 4.35 111.48 -3.69
N SER A 161 5.54 111.77 -4.20
CA SER A 161 6.53 112.64 -3.57
C SER A 161 5.94 114.05 -3.35
N GLY A 162 6.36 114.73 -2.28
CA GLY A 162 6.20 116.18 -2.16
C GLY A 162 6.03 116.68 -0.73
N ASP A 163 7.16 117.01 -0.10
CA ASP A 163 7.47 118.23 0.66
C ASP A 163 6.51 118.80 1.74
N LEU A 164 7.16 119.11 2.88
CA LEU A 164 6.90 120.18 3.88
C LEU A 164 5.63 120.10 4.74
#